data_AF-A0A414QPU9-F1
#
_entry.id   AF-A0A414QPU9-F1
#
_cell.length_a   1.000
_cell.length_b   1.000
_cell.length_c   1.000
_cell.angle_alpha   90.00
_cell.angle_beta   90.00
_cell.angle_gamma   90.00
#
_symmetry.space_group_name_H-M   'P 1'
#
loop_
_entity.id
_entity.type
_entity.pdbx_description
1 polymer ?
#
loop_
_entity_poly.entity_id
_entity_poly.type
_entity_poly.pdbx_seq_one_letter_code
_entity_poly.pdbx_strand_id
1 'polypeptide(L)'
;MDNSFDSLLNASAVPQDEKVQAFIAESRNNRNRCYELSEQVTAQVATDGKMLQKYLDVQSTFDRYTTNNALLILAQRPDAQKLGDYGYWRDHGFYLKRMERQNPVLILEPGKTYKREDGTVGNYYNAKKLYDISQTTMSDTTIQKSEYEEHDLIRALVSTPPVNIVAAEPEQMPDEKGAFFKPEEGCIYVRKGMSAQEIFQNLVPELVFAGYADGNPHYDKNEDAFHVSCASYMLCKKYGIDTSRYDFSHAPEFFEKMETQEERAELSRARDAANAISARMAKVLDQNRNATYRQSETERPEQDSPENEKTKKENSEPEKKDQKSRGQHKKEER
;
A
#
# COMPACT_ATOMS: atom_id res chain seq x y z
N MET A 1 -24.26 -56.78 9.25
CA MET A 1 -23.92 -55.34 9.18
C MET A 1 -23.11 -55.05 10.43
N ASP A 2 -21.78 -55.12 10.35
CA ASP A 2 -20.90 -54.77 11.46
C ASP A 2 -20.68 -53.26 11.47
N ASN A 3 -21.46 -52.55 12.29
CA ASN A 3 -21.21 -51.16 12.63
C ASN A 3 -20.27 -51.12 13.85
N SER A 4 -18.99 -51.48 13.66
CA SER A 4 -17.98 -51.27 14.70
C SER A 4 -17.50 -49.81 14.65
N PHE A 5 -18.11 -48.99 15.51
CA PHE A 5 -17.66 -47.64 15.82
C PHE A 5 -16.28 -47.61 16.51
N ASP A 6 -15.70 -48.76 16.86
CA ASP A 6 -14.38 -48.86 17.53
C ASP A 6 -13.24 -48.32 16.66
N SER A 7 -13.40 -48.38 15.33
CA SER A 7 -12.45 -47.79 14.38
C SER A 7 -12.46 -46.25 14.37
N LEU A 8 -13.55 -45.61 14.81
CA LEU A 8 -13.67 -44.15 14.98
C LEU A 8 -13.17 -43.65 16.34
N LEU A 9 -13.03 -44.55 17.32
CA LEU A 9 -12.50 -44.24 18.65
C LEU A 9 -10.96 -44.33 18.71
N ASN A 10 -10.34 -44.95 17.71
CA ASN A 10 -8.89 -45.00 17.52
C ASN A 10 -8.36 -43.80 16.71
N ALA A 11 -8.79 -42.59 17.05
CA ALA A 11 -8.10 -41.39 16.60
C ALA A 11 -6.87 -41.19 17.48
N SER A 12 -5.70 -41.61 17.01
CA SER A 12 -4.44 -41.35 17.70
C SER A 12 -4.28 -39.85 17.93
N ALA A 13 -4.26 -39.42 19.18
CA ALA A 13 -3.91 -38.06 19.53
C ALA A 13 -2.47 -37.82 19.11
N VAL A 14 -2.24 -36.99 18.08
CA VAL A 14 -0.89 -36.50 17.77
C VAL A 14 -0.39 -35.78 19.02
N PRO A 15 0.71 -36.25 19.65
CA PRO A 15 1.28 -35.61 20.83
C PRO A 15 1.51 -34.12 20.57
N GLN A 16 1.21 -33.28 21.56
CA GLN A 16 1.38 -31.83 21.45
C GLN A 16 2.82 -31.45 21.04
N ASP A 17 3.80 -32.24 21.47
CA ASP A 17 5.21 -32.08 21.11
C ASP A 17 5.48 -32.28 19.62
N GLU A 18 4.82 -33.23 18.96
CA GLU A 18 4.97 -33.45 17.51
C GLU A 18 4.40 -32.28 16.70
N LYS A 19 3.27 -31.69 17.13
CA LYS A 19 2.71 -30.48 16.49
C LYS A 19 3.63 -29.28 16.64
N VAL A 20 4.26 -29.12 17.80
CA VAL A 20 5.24 -28.05 18.05
C VAL A 20 6.47 -28.25 17.19
N GLN A 21 7.01 -29.47 17.11
CA GLN A 21 8.16 -29.78 16.25
C GLN A 21 7.86 -29.57 14.77
N ALA A 22 6.69 -30.02 14.29
CA ALA A 22 6.24 -29.78 12.92
C ALA A 22 6.14 -28.29 12.59
N PHE A 23 5.58 -27.49 13.52
CA PHE A 23 5.51 -26.04 13.37
C PHE A 23 6.89 -25.37 13.31
N ILE A 24 7.82 -25.78 14.18
CA ILE A 24 9.20 -25.26 14.19
C ILE A 24 9.91 -25.61 12.87
N ALA A 25 9.75 -26.85 12.39
CA ALA A 25 10.33 -27.32 11.14
C ALA A 25 9.76 -26.55 9.94
N GLU A 26 8.44 -26.36 9.88
CA GLU A 26 7.77 -25.58 8.84
C GLU A 26 8.22 -24.12 8.85
N SER A 27 8.28 -23.50 10.03
CA SER A 27 8.75 -22.12 10.20
C SER A 27 10.19 -21.95 9.72
N ARG A 28 11.07 -22.91 10.05
CA ARG A 28 12.45 -22.92 9.57
C ARG A 28 12.52 -23.08 8.05
N ASN A 29 11.75 -24.00 7.48
CA ASN A 29 11.71 -24.22 6.03
C ASN A 29 11.23 -22.95 5.29
N ASN A 30 10.11 -22.36 5.73
CA ASN A 30 9.56 -21.15 5.12
C ASN A 30 10.56 -19.98 5.15
N ARG A 31 11.29 -19.80 6.25
CA ARG A 31 12.32 -18.76 6.35
C ARG A 31 13.49 -19.02 5.40
N ASN A 32 14.02 -20.25 5.36
CA ASN A 32 15.09 -20.60 4.43
C ASN A 32 14.65 -20.37 2.98
N ARG A 33 13.43 -20.78 2.63
CA ARG A 33 12.81 -20.51 1.33
C ARG A 33 12.74 -19.02 1.02
N CYS A 34 12.38 -18.16 1.98
CA CYS A 34 12.40 -16.71 1.76
C CYS A 34 13.80 -16.18 1.47
N TYR A 35 14.84 -16.66 2.16
CA TYR A 35 16.21 -16.21 1.89
C TYR A 35 16.69 -16.63 0.50
N GLU A 36 16.49 -17.91 0.14
CA GLU A 36 16.84 -18.42 -1.19
C GLU A 36 16.07 -17.70 -2.29
N LEU A 37 14.76 -17.51 -2.11
CA LEU A 37 13.91 -16.87 -3.11
C LEU A 37 14.25 -15.39 -3.29
N SER A 38 14.53 -14.68 -2.18
CA SER A 38 14.96 -13.28 -2.23
C SER A 38 16.26 -13.13 -3.01
N GLU A 39 17.23 -14.02 -2.78
CA GLU A 39 18.49 -14.02 -3.50
C GLU A 39 18.28 -14.20 -5.01
N GLN A 40 17.52 -15.23 -5.37
CA GLN A 40 17.25 -15.57 -6.77
C GLN A 40 16.49 -14.47 -7.51
N VAL A 41 15.46 -13.88 -6.91
CA VAL A 41 14.66 -12.84 -7.55
C VAL A 41 15.42 -11.51 -7.64
N THR A 42 16.30 -11.20 -6.67
CA THR A 42 17.15 -10.00 -6.75
C THR A 42 18.06 -10.10 -7.97
N ALA A 43 18.77 -11.22 -8.14
CA ALA A 43 19.65 -11.44 -9.28
C ALA A 43 18.88 -11.38 -10.63
N GLN A 44 17.65 -11.90 -10.68
CA GLN A 44 16.79 -11.78 -11.88
C GLN A 44 16.41 -10.32 -12.17
N VAL A 45 16.06 -9.55 -11.15
CA VAL A 45 15.72 -8.12 -11.29
C VAL A 45 16.92 -7.31 -11.75
N ALA A 46 18.11 -7.61 -11.25
CA ALA A 46 19.34 -6.94 -11.63
C ALA A 46 19.79 -7.25 -13.07
N THR A 47 19.46 -8.45 -13.59
CA THR A 47 19.92 -8.90 -14.92
C THR A 47 18.88 -8.77 -16.04
N ASP A 48 17.61 -8.48 -15.73
CA ASP A 48 16.53 -8.30 -16.71
C ASP A 48 15.73 -7.03 -16.42
N GLY A 49 15.83 -6.03 -17.29
CA GLY A 49 15.08 -4.77 -17.21
C GLY A 49 13.56 -4.93 -17.15
N LYS A 50 13.00 -5.99 -17.75
CA LYS A 50 11.56 -6.29 -17.63
C LYS A 50 11.22 -6.85 -16.27
N MET A 51 12.12 -7.62 -15.65
CA MET A 51 11.95 -8.09 -14.27
C MET A 51 12.08 -6.92 -13.29
N LEU A 52 13.00 -5.96 -13.53
CA LEU A 52 13.04 -4.71 -12.78
C LEU A 52 11.72 -3.95 -12.89
N GLN A 53 11.17 -3.80 -14.10
CA GLN A 53 9.89 -3.10 -14.26
C GLN A 53 8.75 -3.79 -13.48
N LYS A 54 8.69 -5.14 -13.49
CA LYS A 54 7.72 -5.89 -12.66
C LYS A 54 7.96 -5.70 -11.16
N TYR A 55 9.22 -5.65 -10.71
CA TYR A 55 9.54 -5.30 -9.33
C TYR A 55 8.98 -3.91 -8.99
N LEU A 56 9.20 -2.92 -9.85
CA LEU A 56 8.70 -1.56 -9.62
C LEU A 56 7.16 -1.51 -9.60
N ASP A 57 6.49 -2.30 -10.44
CA ASP A 57 5.02 -2.47 -10.39
C ASP A 57 4.54 -2.99 -9.03
N VAL A 58 5.17 -4.06 -8.53
CA VAL A 58 4.86 -4.62 -7.20
C VAL A 58 5.19 -3.63 -6.10
N GLN A 59 6.35 -3.00 -6.14
CA GLN A 59 6.80 -2.03 -5.13
C GLN A 59 5.92 -0.77 -5.09
N SER A 60 5.33 -0.37 -6.23
CA SER A 60 4.36 0.74 -6.31
C SER A 60 3.04 0.40 -5.64
N THR A 61 2.63 -0.87 -5.71
CA THR A 61 1.39 -1.39 -5.09
C THR A 61 1.58 -1.61 -3.59
N PHE A 62 2.74 -2.12 -3.19
CA PHE A 62 3.13 -2.39 -1.81
C PHE A 62 4.18 -1.38 -1.32
N ASP A 63 3.89 -0.10 -1.48
CA ASP A 63 4.77 1.04 -1.17
C ASP A 63 5.32 1.04 0.28
N ARG A 64 4.53 0.56 1.24
CA ARG A 64 4.92 0.43 2.66
C ARG A 64 5.74 -0.82 2.98
N TYR A 65 5.86 -1.75 2.02
CA TYR A 65 6.64 -2.96 2.22
C TYR A 65 8.12 -2.66 1.94
N THR A 66 8.99 -3.37 2.67
CA THR A 66 10.43 -3.33 2.38
C THR A 66 10.69 -3.87 0.98
N THR A 67 11.77 -3.39 0.36
CA THR A 67 12.28 -3.89 -0.92
C THR A 67 12.39 -5.41 -0.94
N ASN A 68 12.91 -6.01 0.15
CA ASN A 68 13.00 -7.45 0.28
C ASN A 68 11.62 -8.13 0.22
N ASN A 69 10.61 -7.58 0.89
CA ASN A 69 9.28 -8.18 0.86
C ASN A 69 8.56 -7.93 -0.47
N ALA A 70 8.77 -6.81 -1.14
CA ALA A 70 8.27 -6.60 -2.50
C ALA A 70 8.88 -7.59 -3.50
N LEU A 71 10.18 -7.88 -3.40
CA LEU A 71 10.86 -8.93 -4.16
C LEU A 71 10.27 -10.31 -3.88
N LEU A 72 10.00 -10.65 -2.62
CA LEU A 72 9.33 -11.89 -2.27
C LEU A 72 7.91 -11.98 -2.86
N ILE A 73 7.16 -10.88 -2.88
CA ILE A 73 5.84 -10.81 -3.49
C ILE A 73 5.97 -11.02 -5.00
N LEU A 74 6.89 -10.32 -5.67
CA LEU A 74 7.17 -10.49 -7.10
C LEU A 74 7.43 -11.95 -7.46
N ALA A 75 8.25 -12.64 -6.68
CA ALA A 75 8.63 -14.02 -6.95
C ALA A 75 7.50 -15.04 -6.74
N GLN A 76 6.49 -14.71 -5.92
CA GLN A 76 5.41 -15.63 -5.54
C GLN A 76 4.08 -15.31 -6.23
N ARG A 77 3.77 -14.01 -6.39
CA ARG A 77 2.50 -13.49 -6.90
C ARG A 77 2.69 -12.08 -7.45
N PRO A 78 3.25 -11.92 -8.66
CA PRO A 78 3.58 -10.62 -9.26
C PRO A 78 2.35 -9.73 -9.54
N ASP A 79 1.17 -10.33 -9.60
CA ASP A 79 -0.14 -9.69 -9.82
C ASP A 79 -0.90 -9.39 -8.52
N ALA A 80 -0.26 -9.59 -7.34
CA ALA A 80 -0.89 -9.31 -6.05
C ALA A 80 -1.32 -7.83 -5.94
N GLN A 81 -2.52 -7.62 -5.42
CA GLN A 81 -3.12 -6.28 -5.30
C GLN A 81 -3.27 -5.84 -3.86
N LYS A 82 -3.53 -6.78 -2.95
CA LYS A 82 -3.69 -6.49 -1.52
C LYS A 82 -3.46 -7.75 -0.72
N LEU A 83 -2.52 -7.69 0.23
CA LEU A 83 -2.16 -8.83 1.06
C LEU A 83 -2.71 -8.65 2.48
N GLY A 84 -3.23 -9.75 3.03
CA GLY A 84 -3.68 -9.83 4.42
C GLY A 84 -3.50 -11.24 4.95
N ASP A 85 -3.31 -11.38 6.26
CA ASP A 85 -3.37 -12.70 6.89
C ASP A 85 -4.83 -13.16 7.06
N TYR A 86 -5.00 -14.39 7.56
CA TYR A 86 -6.34 -14.95 7.76
C TYR A 86 -7.21 -14.11 8.70
N GLY A 87 -6.61 -13.52 9.75
CA GLY A 87 -7.32 -12.67 10.70
C GLY A 87 -7.82 -11.40 10.02
N TYR A 88 -6.94 -10.74 9.29
CA TYR A 88 -7.25 -9.53 8.52
C TYR A 88 -8.50 -9.73 7.63
N TRP A 89 -8.51 -10.78 6.81
CA TRP A 89 -9.63 -11.01 5.89
C TRP A 89 -10.93 -11.32 6.62
N ARG A 90 -10.87 -12.17 7.65
CA ARG A 90 -12.04 -12.53 8.46
C ARG A 90 -12.65 -11.31 9.12
N ASP A 91 -11.82 -10.42 9.66
CA ASP A 91 -12.27 -9.21 10.35
C ASP A 91 -12.91 -8.20 9.38
N HIS A 92 -12.62 -8.30 8.08
CA HIS A 92 -13.27 -7.55 7.00
C HIS A 92 -14.46 -8.30 6.36
N GLY A 93 -14.92 -9.41 6.95
CA GLY A 93 -16.06 -10.19 6.46
C GLY A 93 -15.77 -11.09 5.25
N PHE A 94 -14.50 -11.26 4.89
CA PHE A 94 -14.08 -12.09 3.76
C PHE A 94 -13.38 -13.36 4.23
N TYR A 95 -13.46 -14.42 3.42
CA TYR A 95 -12.90 -15.72 3.76
C TYR A 95 -11.95 -16.20 2.67
N LEU A 96 -10.91 -16.93 3.06
CA LEU A 96 -10.02 -17.60 2.10
C LEU A 96 -10.75 -18.72 1.37
N LYS A 97 -10.58 -18.76 0.05
CA LYS A 97 -11.03 -19.88 -0.79
C LYS A 97 -10.36 -21.16 -0.30
N ARG A 98 -11.13 -22.25 -0.22
CA ARG A 98 -10.65 -23.54 0.35
C ARG A 98 -9.37 -24.04 -0.32
N MET A 99 -9.28 -23.89 -1.64
CA MET A 99 -8.13 -24.33 -2.44
C MET A 99 -6.88 -23.46 -2.25
N GLU A 100 -7.03 -22.23 -1.76
CA GLU A 100 -5.93 -21.27 -1.61
C GLU A 100 -5.22 -21.37 -0.26
N ARG A 101 -5.75 -22.14 0.70
CA ARG A 101 -5.19 -22.23 2.07
C ARG A 101 -3.73 -22.68 2.09
N GLN A 102 -3.32 -23.52 1.13
CA GLN A 102 -1.95 -24.04 1.02
C GLN A 102 -1.04 -23.19 0.12
N ASN A 103 -1.55 -22.08 -0.44
CA ASN A 103 -0.83 -21.21 -1.37
C ASN A 103 -0.59 -19.80 -0.79
N PRO A 104 0.01 -19.65 0.40
CA PRO A 104 0.28 -18.32 0.94
C PRO A 104 1.41 -17.62 0.17
N VAL A 105 1.40 -16.29 0.19
CA VAL A 105 2.57 -15.45 -0.09
C VAL A 105 3.36 -15.30 1.21
N LEU A 106 4.63 -15.69 1.19
CA LEU A 106 5.52 -15.56 2.35
C LEU A 106 6.23 -14.20 2.34
N ILE A 107 6.21 -13.50 3.47
CA ILE A 107 7.00 -12.29 3.71
C ILE A 107 7.85 -12.45 4.98
N LEU A 108 8.90 -11.65 5.12
CA LEU A 108 9.69 -11.59 6.34
C LEU A 108 9.26 -10.43 7.23
N GLU A 109 8.90 -10.73 8.47
CA GLU A 109 8.63 -9.73 9.51
C GLU A 109 9.64 -9.88 10.66
N PRO A 110 10.08 -8.77 11.29
CA PRO A 110 10.90 -8.83 12.48
C PRO A 110 10.12 -9.53 13.61
N GLY A 111 10.74 -10.54 14.19
CA GLY A 111 10.27 -11.31 15.34
C GLY A 111 10.95 -10.86 16.63
N LYS A 112 11.23 -11.82 17.53
CA LYS A 112 11.87 -11.52 18.81
C LYS A 112 13.35 -11.15 18.61
N THR A 113 13.83 -10.21 19.39
CA THR A 113 15.25 -9.90 19.53
C THR A 113 15.98 -11.00 20.29
N TYR A 114 17.22 -11.29 19.92
CA TYR A 114 18.13 -12.16 20.66
C TYR A 114 19.48 -11.48 20.89
N LYS A 115 20.22 -11.89 21.92
CA LYS A 115 21.55 -11.35 22.21
C LYS A 115 22.59 -12.24 21.52
N ARG A 116 23.45 -11.63 20.70
CA ARG A 116 24.61 -12.29 20.08
C ARG A 116 25.73 -12.48 21.11
N GLU A 117 26.69 -13.34 20.79
CA GLU A 117 27.85 -13.63 21.65
C GLU A 117 28.71 -12.39 21.93
N ASP A 118 28.79 -11.46 20.97
CA ASP A 118 29.49 -10.18 21.07
C ASP A 118 28.75 -9.11 21.91
N GLY A 119 27.59 -9.47 22.48
CA GLY A 119 26.75 -8.58 23.28
C GLY A 119 25.78 -7.70 22.49
N THR A 120 25.83 -7.72 21.15
CA THR A 120 24.90 -6.97 20.29
C THR A 120 23.52 -7.64 20.22
N VAL A 121 22.50 -6.86 19.90
CA VAL A 121 21.13 -7.36 19.72
C VAL A 121 20.90 -7.71 18.25
N GLY A 122 20.54 -8.96 17.98
CA GLY A 122 20.06 -9.44 16.69
C GLY A 122 18.53 -9.51 16.66
N ASN A 123 17.94 -9.38 15.46
CA ASN A 123 16.51 -9.59 15.24
C ASN A 123 16.30 -10.96 14.59
N TYR A 124 15.43 -11.78 15.16
CA TYR A 124 14.91 -12.94 14.46
C TYR A 124 13.93 -12.49 13.38
N TYR A 125 13.89 -13.16 12.23
CA TYR A 125 12.87 -12.90 11.22
C TYR A 125 11.94 -14.10 11.09
N ASN A 126 10.64 -13.83 11.04
CA ASN A 126 9.61 -14.84 10.85
C ASN A 126 9.10 -14.78 9.41
N ALA A 127 8.99 -15.94 8.76
CA ALA A 127 8.26 -16.06 7.51
C ALA A 127 6.75 -16.11 7.82
N LYS A 128 6.05 -15.01 7.53
CA LYS A 128 4.60 -14.89 7.73
C LYS A 128 3.85 -15.22 6.45
N LYS A 129 2.74 -15.93 6.62
CA LYS A 129 1.83 -16.31 5.54
C LYS A 129 0.77 -15.22 5.36
N LEU A 130 0.76 -14.61 4.19
CA LEU A 130 -0.28 -13.69 3.74
C LEU A 130 -1.01 -14.27 2.53
N TYR A 131 -2.18 -13.72 2.24
CA TYR A 131 -3.01 -14.10 1.12
C TYR A 131 -3.48 -12.84 0.40
N ASP A 132 -3.46 -12.90 -0.93
CA ASP A 132 -3.93 -11.83 -1.78
C ASP A 132 -5.46 -11.79 -1.83
N ILE A 133 -6.01 -10.62 -2.13
CA ILE A 133 -7.45 -10.40 -2.32
C ILE A 133 -8.07 -11.39 -3.32
N SER A 134 -7.35 -11.75 -4.40
CA SER A 134 -7.79 -12.74 -5.39
C SER A 134 -8.02 -14.15 -4.81
N GLN A 135 -7.39 -14.45 -3.67
CA GLN A 135 -7.49 -15.72 -2.95
C GLN A 135 -8.67 -15.77 -1.96
N THR A 136 -9.43 -14.67 -1.86
CA THR A 136 -10.55 -14.51 -0.92
C THR A 136 -11.88 -14.45 -1.66
N THR A 137 -12.99 -14.59 -0.91
CA THR A 137 -14.35 -14.34 -1.41
C THR A 137 -14.59 -12.88 -1.80
N MET A 138 -13.68 -11.94 -1.50
CA MET A 138 -13.78 -10.54 -1.93
C MET A 138 -13.55 -10.37 -3.44
N SER A 139 -12.75 -11.26 -4.04
CA SER A 139 -12.38 -11.19 -5.46
C SER A 139 -13.55 -11.22 -6.44
N ASP A 140 -14.73 -11.64 -5.99
CA ASP A 140 -15.98 -11.64 -6.76
C ASP A 140 -16.64 -10.24 -6.80
N THR A 141 -16.07 -9.24 -6.11
CA THR A 141 -16.54 -7.84 -6.07
C THR A 141 -15.60 -6.95 -6.87
N THR A 142 -16.16 -6.02 -7.65
CA THR A 142 -15.37 -5.04 -8.41
C THR A 142 -14.57 -4.15 -7.45
N ILE A 143 -13.24 -4.22 -7.53
CA ILE A 143 -12.35 -3.30 -6.82
C ILE A 143 -12.39 -1.96 -7.56
N GLN A 144 -13.03 -0.96 -6.97
CA GLN A 144 -12.86 0.42 -7.45
C GLN A 144 -11.47 0.88 -7.01
N LYS A 145 -10.55 1.05 -7.97
CA LYS A 145 -9.32 1.79 -7.73
C LYS A 145 -9.76 3.22 -7.42
N SER A 146 -9.37 3.74 -6.26
CA SER A 146 -9.63 5.15 -5.94
C SER A 146 -8.88 6.01 -6.96
N GLU A 147 -9.60 6.57 -7.91
CA GLU A 147 -9.05 7.58 -8.81
C GLU A 147 -8.89 8.87 -8.00
N TYR A 148 -7.70 9.47 -8.10
CA TYR A 148 -7.46 10.80 -7.55
C TYR A 148 -7.80 11.82 -8.62
N GLU A 149 -8.53 12.86 -8.24
CA GLU A 149 -8.76 14.00 -9.12
C GLU A 149 -7.42 14.68 -9.47
N GLU A 150 -7.23 15.00 -10.75
CA GLU A 150 -5.97 15.56 -11.27
C GLU A 150 -5.52 16.81 -10.50
N HIS A 151 -6.47 17.67 -10.15
CA HIS A 151 -6.21 18.90 -9.40
C HIS A 151 -5.69 18.61 -7.99
N ASP A 152 -6.23 17.59 -7.31
CA ASP A 152 -5.78 17.19 -5.98
C ASP A 152 -4.38 16.56 -6.02
N LEU A 153 -4.06 15.81 -7.07
CA LEU A 153 -2.71 15.27 -7.28
C LEU A 153 -1.67 16.38 -7.43
N ILE A 154 -1.93 17.36 -8.30
CA ILE A 154 -0.99 18.47 -8.50
C ILE A 154 -0.86 19.32 -7.25
N ARG A 155 -1.98 19.63 -6.57
CA ARG A 155 -1.95 20.32 -5.28
C ARG A 155 -1.09 19.55 -4.27
N ALA A 156 -1.29 18.24 -4.13
CA ALA A 156 -0.53 17.43 -3.19
C ALA A 156 0.97 17.41 -3.52
N LEU A 157 1.32 17.39 -4.82
CA LEU A 157 2.70 17.38 -5.29
C LEU A 157 3.45 18.68 -4.96
N VAL A 158 2.78 19.84 -5.04
CA VAL A 158 3.40 21.16 -4.84
C VAL A 158 3.22 21.75 -3.43
N SER A 159 2.46 21.10 -2.54
CA SER A 159 2.12 21.66 -1.22
C SER A 159 3.29 21.69 -0.22
N THR A 160 4.14 20.66 -0.23
CA THR A 160 5.30 20.56 0.69
C THR A 160 6.53 20.06 -0.07
N PRO A 161 7.03 20.83 -1.06
CA PRO A 161 8.16 20.42 -1.87
C PRO A 161 9.46 20.48 -1.05
N PRO A 162 10.49 19.69 -1.38
CA PRO A 162 11.79 19.72 -0.71
C PRO A 162 12.54 21.04 -0.93
N VAL A 163 12.22 21.74 -2.03
CA VAL A 163 12.81 23.00 -2.48
C VAL A 163 11.73 23.88 -3.08
N ASN A 164 12.01 25.17 -3.26
CA ASN A 164 11.04 26.10 -3.84
C ASN A 164 10.67 25.70 -5.27
N ILE A 165 9.39 25.82 -5.63
CA ILE A 165 8.90 25.63 -7.00
C ILE A 165 8.57 27.00 -7.60
N VAL A 166 9.16 27.31 -8.75
CA VAL A 166 9.01 28.57 -9.46
C VAL A 166 8.34 28.31 -10.81
N ALA A 167 7.19 28.93 -11.07
CA ALA A 167 6.54 28.85 -12.37
C ALA A 167 7.28 29.74 -13.38
N ALA A 168 7.74 29.16 -14.48
CA ALA A 168 8.50 29.83 -15.53
C ALA A 168 7.71 29.87 -16.85
N GLU A 169 7.86 30.97 -17.58
CA GLU A 169 7.33 31.06 -18.95
C GLU A 169 8.10 30.12 -19.89
N PRO A 170 7.49 29.63 -20.98
CA PRO A 170 8.16 28.73 -21.93
C PRO A 170 9.51 29.25 -22.45
N GLU A 171 9.65 30.56 -22.64
CA GLU A 171 10.87 31.20 -23.15
C GLU A 171 12.02 31.20 -22.13
N GLN A 172 11.73 30.93 -20.86
CA GLN A 172 12.70 30.87 -19.75
C GLN A 172 13.14 29.43 -19.45
N MET A 173 12.52 28.44 -20.08
CA MET A 173 12.79 27.03 -19.84
C MET A 173 13.86 26.51 -20.81
N PRO A 174 14.74 25.60 -20.37
CA PRO A 174 15.59 24.84 -21.29
C PRO A 174 14.75 24.10 -22.32
N ASP A 175 15.27 23.97 -23.54
CA ASP A 175 14.60 23.28 -24.63
C ASP A 175 14.09 21.89 -24.21
N GLU A 176 12.85 21.59 -24.60
CA GLU A 176 12.17 20.31 -24.37
C GLU A 176 11.91 19.93 -22.90
N LYS A 177 12.23 20.78 -21.92
CA LYS A 177 11.98 20.49 -20.50
C LYS A 177 10.66 21.07 -19.98
N GLY A 178 9.84 20.22 -19.34
CA GLY A 178 8.67 20.68 -18.59
C GLY A 178 9.00 21.16 -17.17
N ALA A 179 10.08 20.65 -16.58
CA ALA A 179 10.62 21.13 -15.31
C ALA A 179 12.14 20.93 -15.27
N PHE A 180 12.83 21.71 -14.45
CA PHE A 180 14.24 21.45 -14.14
C PHE A 180 14.62 21.96 -12.73
N PHE A 181 15.25 21.09 -11.94
CA PHE A 181 15.87 21.44 -10.67
C PHE A 181 17.21 22.14 -10.90
N LYS A 182 17.46 23.25 -10.20
CA LYS A 182 18.75 23.94 -10.21
C LYS A 182 19.35 23.91 -8.80
N PRO A 183 20.31 23.00 -8.51
CA PRO A 183 20.89 22.84 -7.19
C PRO A 183 21.47 24.12 -6.60
N GLU A 184 22.20 24.89 -7.42
CA GLU A 184 22.84 26.16 -7.03
C GLU A 184 21.84 27.21 -6.51
N GLU A 185 20.61 27.20 -7.00
CA GLU A 185 19.55 28.15 -6.61
C GLU A 185 18.57 27.55 -5.59
N GLY A 186 18.68 26.24 -5.31
CA GLY A 186 17.78 25.55 -4.39
C GLY A 186 16.30 25.62 -4.81
N CYS A 187 16.02 25.54 -6.11
CA CYS A 187 14.66 25.61 -6.63
C CYS A 187 14.43 24.73 -7.88
N ILE A 188 13.16 24.42 -8.15
CA ILE A 188 12.69 23.74 -9.36
C ILE A 188 11.88 24.74 -10.17
N TYR A 189 12.27 24.94 -11.43
CA TYR A 189 11.48 25.69 -12.39
C TYR A 189 10.50 24.75 -13.09
N VAL A 190 9.24 25.18 -13.22
CA VAL A 190 8.17 24.41 -13.86
C VAL A 190 7.55 25.25 -14.96
N ARG A 191 7.50 24.70 -16.18
CA ARG A 191 6.94 25.34 -17.36
C ARG A 191 5.43 25.53 -17.20
N LYS A 192 4.94 26.74 -17.47
CA LYS A 192 3.49 27.02 -17.50
C LYS A 192 2.80 26.35 -18.70
N GLY A 193 1.49 26.14 -18.59
CA GLY A 193 0.64 25.65 -19.68
C GLY A 193 0.65 24.13 -19.90
N MET A 194 1.25 23.36 -19.00
CA MET A 194 1.24 21.89 -19.04
C MET A 194 -0.04 21.30 -18.43
N SER A 195 -0.49 20.16 -18.95
CA SER A 195 -1.53 19.33 -18.35
C SER A 195 -1.09 18.72 -17.01
N ALA A 196 -2.03 18.20 -16.21
CA ALA A 196 -1.69 17.54 -14.94
C ALA A 196 -0.77 16.34 -15.14
N GLN A 197 -1.01 15.51 -16.17
CA GLN A 197 -0.12 14.40 -16.54
C GLN A 197 1.30 14.89 -16.82
N GLU A 198 1.46 15.92 -17.64
CA GLU A 198 2.76 16.49 -17.99
C GLU A 198 3.46 17.14 -16.79
N ILE A 199 2.72 17.89 -15.96
CA ILE A 199 3.28 18.48 -14.73
C ILE A 199 3.82 17.37 -13.85
N PHE A 200 3.02 16.32 -13.59
CA PHE A 200 3.43 15.21 -12.73
C PHE A 200 4.67 14.51 -13.28
N GLN A 201 4.64 14.16 -14.56
CA GLN A 201 5.73 13.51 -15.27
C GLN A 201 7.02 14.35 -15.27
N ASN A 202 6.95 15.66 -15.42
CA ASN A 202 8.16 16.50 -15.45
C ASN A 202 8.64 16.89 -14.06
N LEU A 203 7.74 17.16 -13.12
CA LEU A 203 8.09 17.65 -11.79
C LEU A 203 8.60 16.55 -10.86
N VAL A 204 8.05 15.33 -10.92
CA VAL A 204 8.45 14.25 -10.01
C VAL A 204 9.95 13.92 -10.09
N PRO A 205 10.57 13.71 -11.27
CA PRO A 205 12.00 13.48 -11.36
C PRO A 205 12.83 14.58 -10.70
N GLU A 206 12.44 15.84 -10.91
CA GLU A 206 13.13 17.00 -10.34
C GLU A 206 12.95 17.12 -8.81
N LEU A 207 11.80 16.70 -8.27
CA LEU A 207 11.60 16.56 -6.83
C LEU A 207 12.46 15.45 -6.23
N VAL A 208 12.67 14.35 -6.95
CA VAL A 208 13.55 13.25 -6.52
C VAL A 208 15.00 13.73 -6.52
N PHE A 209 15.46 14.39 -7.60
CA PHE A 209 16.80 15.00 -7.64
C PHE A 209 17.01 15.99 -6.50
N ALA A 210 16.05 16.87 -6.25
CA ALA A 210 16.11 17.81 -5.13
C ALA A 210 16.18 17.10 -3.76
N GLY A 211 15.51 15.96 -3.63
CA GLY A 211 15.58 15.11 -2.45
C GLY A 211 16.97 14.48 -2.25
N TYR A 212 17.62 14.01 -3.31
CA TYR A 212 18.98 13.46 -3.23
C TYR A 212 20.06 14.52 -3.03
N ALA A 213 19.88 15.70 -3.63
CA ALA A 213 20.78 16.81 -3.43
C ALA A 213 20.86 17.22 -1.95
N ASP A 214 19.77 17.10 -1.19
CA ASP A 214 19.69 17.42 0.24
C ASP A 214 20.32 18.80 0.58
N GLY A 215 20.06 19.79 -0.29
CA GLY A 215 20.60 21.14 -0.17
C GLY A 215 22.04 21.33 -0.65
N ASN A 216 22.71 20.31 -1.20
CA ASN A 216 24.04 20.43 -1.82
C ASN A 216 23.97 21.22 -3.14
N PRO A 217 24.60 22.41 -3.21
CA PRO A 217 24.58 23.24 -4.43
C PRO A 217 25.41 22.67 -5.59
N HIS A 218 26.32 21.72 -5.32
CA HIS A 218 27.21 21.10 -6.30
C HIS A 218 26.78 19.68 -6.68
N TYR A 219 25.52 19.33 -6.43
CA TYR A 219 24.97 18.01 -6.73
C TYR A 219 24.99 17.70 -8.23
N ASP A 220 25.58 16.56 -8.59
CA ASP A 220 25.55 16.02 -9.97
C ASP A 220 24.34 15.09 -10.15
N LYS A 221 23.42 15.47 -11.03
CA LYS A 221 22.22 14.69 -11.33
C LYS A 221 22.53 13.37 -12.03
N ASN A 222 23.68 13.25 -12.70
CA ASN A 222 24.00 12.04 -13.46
C ASN A 222 24.20 10.83 -12.55
N GLU A 223 24.63 11.04 -11.30
CA GLU A 223 24.89 9.98 -10.33
C GLU A 223 23.63 9.20 -9.93
N ASP A 224 22.46 9.84 -9.96
CA ASP A 224 21.21 9.26 -9.46
C ASP A 224 20.15 9.04 -10.55
N ALA A 225 20.52 9.13 -11.83
CA ALA A 225 19.60 9.01 -12.96
C ALA A 225 18.81 7.68 -12.94
N PHE A 226 19.46 6.58 -12.54
CA PHE A 226 18.83 5.27 -12.36
C PHE A 226 17.76 5.31 -11.27
N HIS A 227 18.10 5.81 -10.07
CA HIS A 227 17.18 5.86 -8.94
C HIS A 227 16.00 6.79 -9.20
N VAL A 228 16.27 7.93 -9.82
CA VAL A 228 15.24 8.91 -10.21
C VAL A 228 14.26 8.29 -11.20
N SER A 229 14.75 7.53 -12.18
CA SER A 229 13.90 6.82 -13.14
C SER A 229 13.01 5.80 -12.43
N CYS A 230 13.57 4.98 -11.54
CA CYS A 230 12.83 4.00 -10.74
C CYS A 230 11.79 4.64 -9.82
N ALA A 231 12.18 5.65 -9.04
CA ALA A 231 11.31 6.35 -8.11
C ALA A 231 10.16 7.07 -8.82
N SER A 232 10.47 7.72 -9.95
CA SER A 232 9.47 8.43 -10.74
C SER A 232 8.48 7.48 -11.40
N TYR A 233 8.95 6.33 -11.91
CA TYR A 233 8.07 5.27 -12.41
C TYR A 233 7.11 4.79 -11.32
N MET A 234 7.62 4.52 -10.12
CA MET A 234 6.80 4.03 -9.00
C MET A 234 5.71 5.03 -8.61
N LEU A 235 6.07 6.31 -8.52
CA LEU A 235 5.11 7.39 -8.24
C LEU A 235 4.06 7.51 -9.35
N CYS A 236 4.49 7.49 -10.62
CA CYS A 236 3.55 7.57 -11.74
C CYS A 236 2.56 6.39 -11.73
N LYS A 237 3.06 5.17 -11.54
CA LYS A 237 2.24 3.95 -11.47
C LYS A 237 1.22 4.01 -10.33
N LYS A 238 1.66 4.45 -9.16
CA LYS A 238 0.82 4.59 -7.96
C LYS A 238 -0.35 5.55 -8.18
N TYR A 239 -0.10 6.69 -8.82
CA TYR A 239 -1.11 7.75 -9.01
C TYR A 239 -1.84 7.69 -10.36
N GLY A 240 -1.62 6.65 -11.18
CA GLY A 240 -2.33 6.48 -12.45
C GLY A 240 -1.85 7.41 -13.57
N ILE A 241 -0.62 7.90 -13.46
CA ILE A 241 0.04 8.70 -14.49
C ILE A 241 0.67 7.77 -15.51
N ASP A 242 0.65 8.15 -16.79
CA ASP A 242 1.20 7.33 -17.86
C ASP A 242 2.69 7.03 -17.63
N THR A 243 3.07 5.77 -17.84
CA THR A 243 4.43 5.26 -17.64
C THR A 243 5.10 4.82 -18.94
N SER A 244 4.51 5.12 -20.11
CA SER A 244 4.99 4.62 -21.40
C SER A 244 6.39 5.11 -21.78
N ARG A 245 6.80 6.28 -21.27
CA ARG A 245 8.11 6.90 -21.54
C ARG A 245 9.29 6.26 -20.80
N TYR A 246 9.04 5.38 -19.83
CA TYR A 246 10.12 4.76 -19.04
C TYR A 246 10.64 3.52 -19.76
N ASP A 247 11.96 3.45 -19.91
CA ASP A 247 12.67 2.29 -20.44
C ASP A 247 13.71 1.81 -19.43
N PHE A 248 13.64 0.52 -19.09
CA PHE A 248 14.55 -0.15 -18.17
C PHE A 248 15.44 -1.17 -18.87
N SER A 249 15.47 -1.20 -20.21
CA SER A 249 16.26 -2.15 -21.00
C SER A 249 17.76 -2.13 -20.67
N HIS A 250 18.31 -0.97 -20.34
CA HIS A 250 19.72 -0.75 -19.96
C HIS A 250 19.96 -0.82 -18.44
N ALA A 251 18.93 -1.08 -17.63
CA ALA A 251 19.08 -1.20 -16.18
C ALA A 251 20.13 -2.24 -15.72
N PRO A 252 20.35 -3.37 -16.42
CA PRO A 252 21.39 -4.31 -16.01
C PRO A 252 22.82 -3.74 -16.00
N GLU A 253 23.08 -2.70 -16.80
CA GLU A 253 24.38 -2.01 -16.81
C GLU A 253 24.65 -1.29 -15.48
N PHE A 254 23.59 -0.81 -14.81
CA PHE A 254 23.71 -0.15 -13.51
C PHE A 254 24.12 -1.14 -12.40
N PHE A 255 23.65 -2.38 -12.47
CA PHE A 255 23.95 -3.41 -11.47
C PHE A 255 25.22 -4.22 -11.78
N GLU A 256 25.94 -3.88 -12.86
CA GLU A 256 27.11 -4.65 -13.27
C GLU A 256 28.13 -4.73 -12.12
N LYS A 257 28.53 -5.95 -11.75
CA LYS A 257 29.52 -6.25 -10.68
C LYS A 257 29.02 -5.99 -9.25
N MET A 258 27.74 -5.69 -9.04
CA MET A 258 27.16 -5.63 -7.70
C MET A 258 26.84 -7.03 -7.19
N GLU A 259 26.96 -7.23 -5.87
CA GLU A 259 26.39 -8.40 -5.20
C GLU A 259 24.92 -8.16 -4.86
N THR A 260 24.13 -9.21 -4.67
CA THR A 260 22.68 -9.12 -4.38
C THR A 260 22.32 -8.27 -3.16
N GLN A 261 23.24 -8.13 -2.20
CA GLN A 261 23.06 -7.23 -1.07
C GLN A 261 23.12 -5.76 -1.49
N GLU A 262 24.04 -5.40 -2.38
CA GLU A 262 24.21 -4.06 -2.94
C GLU A 262 23.05 -3.74 -3.89
N GLU A 263 22.67 -4.68 -4.76
CA GLU A 263 21.49 -4.56 -5.62
C GLU A 263 20.23 -4.23 -4.81
N ARG A 264 19.97 -4.95 -3.70
CA ARG A 264 18.85 -4.66 -2.79
C ARG A 264 18.97 -3.30 -2.11
N ALA A 265 20.18 -2.83 -1.83
CA ALA A 265 20.40 -1.51 -1.25
C ALA A 265 20.03 -0.41 -2.25
N GLU A 266 20.43 -0.54 -3.51
CA GLU A 266 20.09 0.43 -4.57
C GLU A 266 18.59 0.47 -4.86
N LEU A 267 17.93 -0.70 -4.92
CA LEU A 267 16.48 -0.80 -5.02
C LEU A 267 15.76 -0.18 -3.81
N SER A 268 16.35 -0.28 -2.60
CA SER A 268 15.83 0.38 -1.40
C SER A 268 15.98 1.89 -1.48
N ARG A 269 17.10 2.39 -1.99
CA ARG A 269 17.35 3.83 -2.18
C ARG A 269 16.33 4.49 -3.11
N ALA A 270 15.97 3.83 -4.21
CA ALA A 270 14.92 4.30 -5.12
C ALA A 270 13.53 4.28 -4.46
N ARG A 271 13.21 3.20 -3.72
CA ARG A 271 11.94 3.05 -2.98
C ARG A 271 11.79 4.10 -1.89
N ASP A 272 12.84 4.40 -1.15
CA ASP A 272 12.81 5.39 -0.08
C ASP A 272 12.61 6.82 -0.62
N ALA A 273 13.21 7.15 -1.78
CA ALA A 273 12.95 8.40 -2.47
C ALA A 273 11.48 8.54 -2.92
N ALA A 274 10.92 7.48 -3.53
CA ALA A 274 9.50 7.46 -3.89
C ALA A 274 8.59 7.61 -2.65
N ASN A 275 8.91 6.90 -1.57
CA ASN A 275 8.16 6.97 -0.31
C ASN A 275 8.24 8.35 0.35
N ALA A 276 9.39 9.03 0.27
CA ALA A 276 9.53 10.38 0.81
C ALA A 276 8.61 11.40 0.13
N ILE A 277 8.43 11.29 -1.19
CA ILE A 277 7.47 12.14 -1.93
C ILE A 277 6.04 11.68 -1.67
N SER A 278 5.78 10.37 -1.72
CA SER A 278 4.43 9.84 -1.54
C SER A 278 3.87 10.11 -0.14
N ALA A 279 4.69 10.05 0.90
CA ALA A 279 4.29 10.38 2.27
C ALA A 279 3.88 11.85 2.42
N ARG A 280 4.59 12.76 1.74
CA ARG A 280 4.23 14.19 1.69
C ARG A 280 2.89 14.41 1.00
N MET A 281 2.69 13.76 -0.15
CA MET A 281 1.41 13.83 -0.87
C MET A 281 0.26 13.23 -0.07
N ALA A 282 0.44 12.06 0.55
CA ALA A 282 -0.59 11.37 1.32
C ALA A 282 -1.16 12.25 2.44
N LYS A 283 -0.30 13.01 3.14
CA LYS A 283 -0.73 13.95 4.18
C LYS A 283 -1.73 14.99 3.65
N VAL A 284 -1.55 15.46 2.43
CA VAL A 284 -2.44 16.47 1.79
C VAL A 284 -3.71 15.81 1.26
N LEU A 285 -3.57 14.67 0.59
CA LEU A 285 -4.70 13.93 0.02
C LEU A 285 -5.67 13.44 1.11
N ASP A 286 -5.15 12.95 2.23
CA ASP A 286 -5.97 12.50 3.37
C ASP A 286 -6.68 13.68 4.07
N GLN A 287 -6.03 14.85 4.16
CA GLN A 287 -6.64 16.07 4.70
C GLN A 287 -7.82 16.55 3.85
N ASN A 288 -7.64 16.58 2.52
CA ASN A 288 -8.71 16.96 1.60
C ASN A 288 -9.88 15.98 1.69
N ARG A 289 -9.60 14.67 1.71
CA ARG A 289 -10.65 13.64 1.84
C ARG A 289 -11.48 13.82 3.12
N ASN A 290 -10.82 14.09 4.25
CA ASN A 290 -11.51 14.32 5.53
C ASN A 290 -12.31 15.63 5.53
N ALA A 291 -11.84 16.68 4.86
CA ALA A 291 -12.57 17.94 4.71
C ALA A 291 -13.84 17.76 3.86
N THR A 292 -13.73 17.05 2.72
CA THR A 292 -14.86 16.72 1.85
C THR A 292 -15.89 15.85 2.57
N TYR A 293 -15.45 14.87 3.37
CA TYR A 293 -16.36 14.07 4.21
C TYR A 293 -17.11 14.95 5.21
N ARG A 294 -16.44 15.86 5.92
CA ARG A 294 -17.12 16.77 6.87
C ARG A 294 -18.10 17.73 6.20
N GLN A 295 -17.77 18.26 5.03
CA GLN A 295 -18.67 19.14 4.27
C GLN A 295 -19.93 18.38 3.81
N SER A 296 -19.78 17.15 3.30
CA SER A 296 -20.93 16.31 2.92
C SER A 296 -21.80 15.84 4.10
N GLU A 297 -21.27 15.75 5.32
CA GLU A 297 -22.09 15.55 6.52
C GLU A 297 -22.85 16.81 6.92
N THR A 298 -22.30 18.00 6.66
CA THR A 298 -22.91 19.28 7.02
C THR A 298 -23.96 19.74 6.00
N GLU A 299 -23.88 19.24 4.75
CA GLU A 299 -24.81 19.55 3.66
C GLU A 299 -25.96 18.53 3.50
N ARG A 300 -26.06 17.51 4.37
CA ARG A 300 -27.26 16.64 4.40
C ARG A 300 -28.47 17.48 4.86
N PRO A 301 -29.53 17.65 4.04
CA PRO A 301 -30.72 18.37 4.46
C PRO A 301 -31.38 17.64 5.62
N GLU A 302 -31.72 18.37 6.68
CA GLU A 302 -32.71 17.93 7.67
C GLU A 302 -34.06 17.75 6.97
N GLN A 303 -34.31 16.57 6.42
CA GLN A 303 -35.65 16.11 6.06
C GLN A 303 -35.83 14.68 6.55
N ASP A 304 -36.20 14.56 7.83
CA ASP A 304 -37.42 13.84 8.21
C ASP A 304 -37.72 14.09 9.69
N SER A 305 -38.64 15.03 9.95
CA SER A 305 -39.50 15.01 11.14
C SER A 305 -40.93 14.82 10.64
N PRO A 306 -41.68 13.82 11.12
CA PRO A 306 -42.99 13.51 10.55
C PRO A 306 -44.03 14.50 11.10
N GLU A 307 -44.42 15.48 10.30
CA GLU A 307 -45.60 16.29 10.55
C GLU A 307 -46.85 15.62 9.95
N ASN A 308 -47.63 15.02 10.85
CA ASN A 308 -49.10 15.04 10.90
C ASN A 308 -49.85 15.48 9.62
N GLU A 309 -50.41 14.53 8.87
CA GLU A 309 -51.55 14.80 7.98
C GLU A 309 -52.76 13.93 8.35
N LYS A 310 -53.76 14.61 8.92
CA LYS A 310 -55.13 14.14 9.05
C LYS A 310 -55.79 14.17 7.67
N THR A 311 -56.38 13.06 7.23
CA THR A 311 -57.50 13.11 6.28
C THR A 311 -58.69 12.32 6.80
N LYS A 312 -59.84 13.02 6.81
CA LYS A 312 -61.18 12.58 7.18
C LYS A 312 -61.65 11.37 6.36
N LYS A 313 -62.30 10.42 7.03
CA LYS A 313 -63.57 9.82 6.57
C LYS A 313 -64.51 9.65 7.77
N GLU A 314 -65.70 10.25 7.67
CA GLU A 314 -66.92 9.91 8.41
C GLU A 314 -67.20 8.40 8.21
N ASN A 315 -67.76 7.61 9.14
CA ASN A 315 -69.03 7.82 9.83
C ASN A 315 -69.21 6.82 11.01
N SER A 316 -70.17 7.14 11.88
CA SER A 316 -70.88 6.34 12.92
C SER A 316 -70.27 6.07 14.32
N GLU A 317 -70.81 6.83 15.28
CA GLU A 317 -71.01 6.63 16.74
C GLU A 317 -71.59 5.25 17.17
N PRO A 318 -71.79 4.95 18.48
CA PRO A 318 -71.20 5.50 19.72
C PRO A 318 -70.85 4.43 20.81
N GLU A 319 -70.31 4.92 21.94
CA GLU A 319 -70.56 4.50 23.34
C GLU A 319 -69.35 4.12 24.23
N LYS A 320 -69.07 5.07 25.14
CA LYS A 320 -68.84 4.93 26.60
C LYS A 320 -68.07 3.70 27.10
N LYS A 321 -66.94 3.97 27.79
CA LYS A 321 -66.89 4.01 29.27
C LYS A 321 -65.53 4.43 29.80
N ASP A 322 -65.61 5.22 30.86
CA ASP A 322 -64.58 5.53 31.86
C ASP A 322 -63.73 4.31 32.26
N GLN A 323 -62.43 4.50 32.50
CA GLN A 323 -61.93 4.59 33.88
C GLN A 323 -60.44 4.94 33.98
N LYS A 324 -60.17 5.84 34.94
CA LYS A 324 -58.88 6.27 35.49
C LYS A 324 -58.17 5.16 36.27
N SER A 325 -56.84 5.14 36.16
CA SER A 325 -55.86 5.08 37.28
C SER A 325 -54.44 5.04 36.64
N ARG A 326 -53.51 5.99 36.77
CA ARG A 326 -52.92 6.72 37.92
C ARG A 326 -52.24 5.80 38.95
N GLY A 327 -50.90 5.88 39.00
CA GLY A 327 -50.05 5.37 40.08
C GLY A 327 -48.79 4.67 39.54
N GLN A 328 -47.67 5.36 39.35
CA GLN A 328 -46.61 5.69 40.33
C GLN A 328 -45.53 4.60 40.54
N HIS A 329 -44.29 5.00 40.21
CA HIS A 329 -43.03 4.84 40.95
C HIS A 329 -42.74 3.57 41.78
N LYS A 330 -41.63 2.90 41.46
CA LYS A 330 -40.34 2.81 42.19
C LYS A 330 -39.51 1.67 41.55
N LYS A 331 -38.24 1.84 41.15
CA LYS A 331 -36.99 2.01 41.94
C LYS A 331 -36.64 0.76 42.76
N GLU A 332 -35.65 -0.01 42.29
CA GLU A 332 -34.67 -0.85 43.02
C GLU A 332 -33.74 -1.46 41.95
N GLU A 333 -32.48 -1.04 41.81
CA GLU A 333 -31.28 -1.56 42.51
C GLU A 333 -31.12 -3.09 42.44
N ARG A 334 -30.30 -3.56 41.49
CA ARG A 334 -28.94 -4.05 41.76
C ARG A 334 -28.13 -4.20 40.48
#